data_AF-A0A7J3BIH7-F1
#
_entry.id   AF-A0A7J3BIH7-F1
#
_cell.length_a   1.000
_cell.length_b   1.000
_cell.length_c   1.000
_cell.angle_alpha   90.00
_cell.angle_beta   90.00
_cell.angle_gamma   90.00
#
_symmetry.space_group_name_H-M   'P 1'
#
loop_
_entity.id
_entity.type
_entity.pdbx_description
1 polymer ?
#
loop_
_entity_poly.entity_id
_entity_poly.type
_entity_poly.pdbx_seq_one_letter_code
_entity_poly.pdbx_strand_id
1 'polypeptide(L)' 'MVLREILNYMMELTNKDDTLPERFITEPLDEGPAKGLVCDDFNEMLRKFYILRGLESIDDLQLKLKEFISRNQ' A
#
# COMPACT_ATOMS: atom_id res chain seq x y z
N MET A 1 0.14 1.09 -13.51
CA MET A 1 0.29 0.95 -12.04
C MET A 1 0.48 -0.50 -11.61
N VAL A 2 -0.42 -1.44 -11.96
CA VAL A 2 -0.35 -2.86 -11.55
C VAL A 2 0.99 -3.56 -11.85
N LEU A 3 1.61 -3.27 -13.00
CA LEU A 3 2.91 -3.87 -13.38
C LEU A 3 4.03 -3.58 -12.37
N ARG A 4 4.04 -2.38 -11.77
CA ARG A 4 5.05 -2.01 -10.77
C ARG A 4 4.89 -2.83 -9.50
N GLU A 5 3.66 -3.01 -9.03
CA GLU A 5 3.40 -3.80 -7.82
C GLU A 5 3.78 -5.26 -8.04
N ILE A 6 3.46 -5.84 -9.19
CA ILE A 6 3.88 -7.22 -9.51
C ILE A 6 5.40 -7.36 -9.45
N LEU A 7 6.15 -6.41 -10.02
CA LEU A 7 7.61 -6.43 -9.98
C LEU A 7 8.13 -6.33 -8.55
N ASN A 8 7.54 -5.45 -7.73
CA ASN A 8 7.88 -5.34 -6.31
C ASN A 8 7.70 -6.69 -5.59
N TYR A 9 6.55 -7.35 -5.78
CA TYR A 9 6.30 -8.67 -5.21
C TYR A 9 7.26 -9.76 -5.72
N MET A 10 7.66 -9.71 -6.99
CA MET A 10 8.70 -10.61 -7.52
C MET A 10 10.07 -10.36 -6.91
N MET A 11 10.33 -9.16 -6.38
CA MET A 11 11.54 -8.79 -5.64
C MET A 11 11.38 -8.97 -4.13
N GLU A 12 10.39 -9.75 -3.68
CA GLU A 12 10.08 -10.02 -2.27
C GLU A 12 9.63 -8.79 -1.46
N LEU A 13 9.28 -7.68 -2.10
CA LEU A 13 8.66 -6.53 -1.45
C LEU A 13 7.16 -6.77 -1.31
N THR A 14 6.65 -6.66 -0.09
CA THR A 14 5.26 -6.94 0.25
C THR A 14 4.56 -5.73 0.83
N ASN A 15 3.23 -5.79 0.94
CA ASN A 15 2.43 -4.78 1.63
C ASN A 15 2.78 -4.61 3.13
N LYS A 16 3.58 -5.51 3.73
CA LYS A 16 4.10 -5.35 5.09
C LYS A 16 5.26 -4.38 5.17
N ASP A 17 5.97 -4.19 4.05
CA ASP A 17 7.08 -3.27 3.91
C ASP A 17 6.60 -1.83 3.64
N ASP A 18 5.32 -1.69 3.27
CA ASP A 18 4.65 -0.40 3.16
C ASP A 18 4.31 0.15 4.54
N THR A 19 5.20 0.99 5.05
CA THR A 19 5.01 1.68 6.31
C THR A 19 5.46 3.13 6.20
N LEU A 20 5.03 3.94 7.18
CA LEU A 20 5.57 5.28 7.37
C LEU A 20 6.78 5.22 8.31
N PRO A 21 7.71 6.19 8.22
CA PRO A 21 8.71 6.39 9.24
C PRO A 21 8.06 6.50 10.63
N GLU A 22 8.67 5.86 11.63
CA GLU A 22 8.13 5.73 13.00
C GLU A 22 7.63 7.06 13.57
N ARG A 23 8.38 8.14 13.37
CA ARG A 23 8.02 9.50 13.77
C ARG A 23 6.59 9.91 13.39
N PHE A 24 6.07 9.52 12.22
CA PHE A 24 4.72 9.89 11.81
C PHE A 24 3.60 9.13 12.54
N ILE A 25 3.95 8.00 13.15
CA ILE A 25 3.01 7.11 13.84
C ILE A 25 3.10 7.32 15.36
N THR A 26 4.28 7.64 15.88
CA THR A 26 4.54 7.71 17.33
C THR A 26 4.76 9.12 17.86
N GLU A 27 5.30 10.04 17.06
CA GLU A 27 5.68 11.38 17.51
C GLU A 27 4.68 12.44 16.98
N PRO A 28 3.90 13.08 17.85
CA PRO A 28 2.99 14.14 17.43
C PRO A 28 3.77 15.37 16.97
N LEU A 29 3.18 16.14 16.06
CA LEU A 29 3.73 17.44 15.70
C LEU A 29 3.69 18.41 16.89
N ASP A 30 4.79 19.10 17.14
CA ASP A 30 4.92 20.03 18.27
C ASP A 30 4.20 21.38 18.05
N GLU A 31 3.96 21.73 16.78
CA GLU A 31 3.43 23.04 16.38
C GLU A 31 2.55 22.99 15.14
N GLY A 32 1.89 24.11 14.86
CA GLY A 32 0.98 24.27 13.71
C GLY A 32 -0.43 23.70 13.92
N PRO A 33 -1.27 23.73 12.88
CA PRO A 33 -2.68 23.33 12.96
C PRO A 33 -2.89 21.83 13.19
N ALA A 34 -1.87 21.01 12.89
CA ALA A 34 -1.87 19.57 13.12
C ALA A 34 -1.13 19.17 14.41
N LYS A 35 -0.86 20.13 15.31
CA LYS A 35 -0.20 19.90 16.59
C LYS A 35 -0.91 18.80 17.38
N GLY A 36 -0.15 17.86 17.93
CA GLY A 36 -0.69 16.77 18.73
C GLY A 36 -1.25 15.59 17.93
N LEU A 37 -1.31 15.69 16.59
CA LEU A 37 -1.84 14.61 15.75
C LEU A 37 -0.73 13.63 15.36
N VAL A 38 -1.08 12.34 15.35
CA VAL A 38 -0.29 11.22 14.82
C VAL A 38 -1.16 10.42 13.85
N CYS A 39 -0.54 9.65 12.95
CA CYS A 39 -1.26 8.74 12.06
C CYS A 39 -1.49 7.38 12.75
N ASP A 40 -2.42 7.34 13.70
CA ASP A 40 -2.77 6.15 14.49
C ASP A 40 -3.55 5.09 13.68
N ASP A 41 -4.44 5.54 12.78
CA ASP A 41 -5.25 4.67 11.92
C ASP A 41 -4.53 4.19 10.64
N PHE A 42 -3.19 4.30 10.58
CA PHE A 42 -2.40 3.98 9.38
C PHE A 42 -2.68 2.58 8.81
N ASN A 43 -2.74 1.56 9.67
CA ASN A 43 -2.96 0.18 9.25
C ASN A 43 -4.35 -0.01 8.60
N GLU A 44 -5.37 0.64 9.15
CA GLU A 44 -6.72 0.58 8.58
C GLU A 44 -6.78 1.33 7.24
N MET A 45 -6.12 2.49 7.16
CA MET A 45 -6.01 3.25 5.92
C MET A 45 -5.27 2.46 4.83
N LEU A 46 -4.16 1.81 5.16
CA LEU A 46 -3.39 0.99 4.23
C LEU A 46 -4.21 -0.21 3.75
N ARG A 47 -4.93 -0.88 4.66
CA ARG A 47 -5.87 -1.95 4.28
C ARG A 47 -6.92 -1.44 3.30
N LYS A 48 -7.59 -0.32 3.59
CA LYS A 48 -8.59 0.28 2.68
C LYS A 48 -8.00 0.63 1.32
N PHE A 49 -6.77 1.15 1.29
CA PHE A 49 -6.06 1.46 0.04
C PHE A 49 -5.89 0.23 -0.86
N TYR A 50 -5.49 -0.92 -0.29
CA TYR A 50 -5.32 -2.16 -1.04
C TYR A 50 -6.65 -2.75 -1.56
N ILE A 51 -7.70 -2.69 -0.74
CA ILE A 51 -9.07 -3.11 -1.12
C ILE A 51 -9.57 -2.29 -2.31
N LEU A 52 -9.44 -0.97 -2.27
CA LEU A 52 -9.89 -0.08 -3.34
C LEU A 52 -9.16 -0.33 -4.66
N ARG A 53 -7.97 -0.94 -4.63
CA ARG A 53 -7.22 -1.34 -5.82
C ARG A 53 -7.53 -2.75 -6.30
N GLY A 54 -8.27 -3.52 -5.51
CA GLY A 54 -8.48 -4.95 -5.70
C GLY A 54 -7.16 -5.71 -5.68
N LEU A 55 -6.28 -5.38 -4.73
CA LEU A 55 -4.93 -5.95 -4.56
C LEU A 55 -4.79 -6.53 -3.14
N GLU A 56 -5.78 -7.29 -2.67
CA GLU A 56 -5.75 -7.83 -1.31
C GLU A 56 -4.72 -8.96 -1.15
N SER A 57 -4.38 -9.63 -2.26
CA SER A 57 -3.48 -10.77 -2.29
C SER A 57 -2.57 -10.80 -3.53
N ILE A 58 -1.51 -11.62 -3.47
CA ILE A 58 -0.66 -11.92 -4.63
C ILE A 58 -1.47 -12.57 -5.77
N ASP A 59 -2.47 -13.38 -5.42
CA ASP A 59 -3.32 -14.02 -6.42
C ASP A 59 -4.11 -12.97 -7.23
N ASP A 60 -4.53 -11.87 -6.59
CA ASP A 60 -5.19 -10.75 -7.28
C ASP A 60 -4.26 -10.05 -8.28
N LEU A 61 -2.98 -9.88 -7.91
CA LEU A 61 -1.96 -9.32 -8.79
C LEU A 61 -1.71 -10.22 -10.01
N GLN A 62 -1.62 -11.53 -9.79
CA GLN A 62 -1.44 -12.51 -10.87
C GLN A 62 -2.65 -12.56 -11.80
N LEU A 63 -3.87 -12.47 -11.26
CA LEU A 63 -5.10 -12.42 -12.05
C LEU A 63 -5.13 -11.18 -12.93
N LYS A 64 -4.87 -9.99 -12.35
CA LYS A 64 -4.81 -8.73 -13.11
C LYS A 64 -3.72 -8.75 -14.19
N LEU A 65 -2.58 -9.40 -13.94
CA LEU A 65 -1.54 -9.58 -14.96
C LEU A 65 -2.05 -10.41 -16.15
N LYS A 66 -2.68 -11.54 -15.87
CA LYS A 66 -3.24 -12.42 -16.90
C LYS A 66 -4.30 -11.69 -17.73
N GLU A 67 -5.20 -10.95 -17.08
CA GLU A 67 -6.18 -10.10 -17.76
C GLU A 67 -5.51 -9.05 -18.65
N PHE A 68 -4.46 -8.41 -18.16
CA PHE A 68 -3.73 -7.40 -18.93
C PHE A 68 -3.05 -8.00 -20.16
N ILE A 69 -2.38 -9.15 -20.03
CA ILE A 69 -1.73 -9.84 -21.15
C ILE A 69 -2.78 -10.28 -22.18
N SER A 70 -3.89 -10.87 -21.74
CA SER A 70 -4.96 -11.34 -22.62
C SER A 70 -5.67 -10.23 -23.39
N ARG A 71 -5.67 -8.99 -22.88
CA ARG A 71 -6.28 -7.83 -23.55
C ARG A 71 -5.36 -7.18 -24.59
N ASN A 72 -4.06 -7.45 -24.53
CA ASN A 72 -3.04 -6.86 -25.40
C ASN A 72 -2.40 -7.90 -26.35
N GLN A 73 -2.96 -9.10 -26.40
CA GLN A 73 -2.73 -10.11 -27.44
C GLN A 73 -3.87 -10.07 -28.44
#